data_AF-A0AA38LS20-F1
#
_entry.id   AF-A0AA38LS20-F1
#
_cell.length_a   1.000
_cell.length_b   1.000
_cell.length_c   1.000
_cell.angle_alpha   90.00
_cell.angle_beta   90.00
_cell.angle_gamma   90.00
#
_symmetry.space_group_name_H-M   'P 1'
#
loop_
_entity.id
_entity.type
_entity.pdbx_description
1 polymer ?
#
loop_
_entity_poly.entity_id
_entity_poly.type
_entity_poly.pdbx_seq_one_letter_code
_entity_poly.pdbx_strand_id
1 'polypeptide(L)'
;MAQDLSYVIISGGTGANAIASAFGADPAFVLPVSDDGGSSSEILRCFGGPSIGDIRSRLTRLIPLAETASTREEKERSAIYELLAYRFPDDAGEKVVREIWGEIVEGRSSLWKDIGDDKKECIRAFLVHFNALTLKRAHKRFSFRNFSLGNGFLTGARDMFGSLPSAIFLFKSVASVAPDTHVIPVINTNQTVTIAAELEDGETIVGQCAISHPTEPAAVRGAGVGQSGSAQRTHFRRDSRTFDTLPIPLGLGGGIGEETSPKLESVQEVGGEQGGNLGYRKGAEEVPLESPVKRVFYINLYGQQEIFPQPNPSYLESLKTRDVLVYSCGSIWTSIAPCLSLRGLGEAVARSTSLKAKVLLLNSKNDRESPDYLASDYVKAISNSLTHHSTRKLDTSSLITHVVYLEGSAVEVDEDDLRVVETIMIPRATHGFAEDQMPLFTPESVSAAMGLIFGE
;
A
#
# COMPACT_ATOMS: atom_id res chain seq x y z
N MET A 1 26.68 16.91 -4.44
CA MET A 1 26.25 16.77 -3.02
C MET A 1 24.81 16.24 -2.90
N ALA A 2 23.85 16.60 -3.77
CA ALA A 2 22.51 16.01 -3.76
C ALA A 2 22.47 14.48 -4.02
N GLN A 3 23.45 13.95 -4.78
CA GLN A 3 23.62 12.50 -5.04
C GLN A 3 24.17 11.70 -3.85
N ASP A 4 24.75 12.34 -2.83
CA ASP A 4 25.30 11.70 -1.62
C ASP A 4 24.32 11.75 -0.44
N LEU A 5 23.15 12.37 -0.61
CA LEU A 5 22.14 12.42 0.44
C LEU A 5 21.43 11.08 0.56
N SER A 6 21.09 10.74 1.79
CA SER A 6 20.28 9.57 2.12
C SER A 6 18.83 9.99 2.45
N TYR A 7 17.87 9.21 1.98
CA TYR A 7 16.45 9.64 1.95
C TYR A 7 15.54 8.66 2.68
N VAL A 8 14.62 9.19 3.49
CA VAL A 8 13.42 8.49 3.95
C VAL A 8 12.25 9.05 3.17
N ILE A 9 11.55 8.20 2.42
CA ILE A 9 10.45 8.62 1.55
C ILE A 9 9.17 7.99 2.08
N ILE A 10 8.27 8.81 2.60
CA ILE A 10 6.90 8.43 2.91
C ILE A 10 6.11 8.48 1.61
N SER A 11 5.57 7.33 1.20
CA SER A 11 5.01 7.14 -0.13
C SER A 11 3.76 6.28 -0.07
N GLY A 12 2.82 6.55 -0.98
CA GLY A 12 1.79 5.58 -1.36
C GLY A 12 2.15 4.81 -2.63
N GLY A 13 1.12 4.36 -3.33
CA GLY A 13 1.20 3.63 -4.60
C GLY A 13 1.73 4.46 -5.78
N THR A 14 0.86 4.79 -6.75
CA THR A 14 1.32 5.13 -8.12
C THR A 14 2.07 6.45 -8.30
N GLY A 15 1.75 7.51 -7.55
CA GLY A 15 2.34 8.85 -7.78
C GLY A 15 3.85 8.85 -7.57
N ALA A 16 4.28 8.34 -6.42
CA ALA A 16 5.68 8.25 -6.04
C ALA A 16 6.50 7.21 -6.85
N ASN A 17 5.87 6.35 -7.66
CA ASN A 17 6.60 5.37 -8.49
C ASN A 17 7.33 6.05 -9.66
N ALA A 18 6.84 7.21 -10.12
CA ALA A 18 7.47 7.99 -11.19
C ALA A 18 8.82 8.58 -10.75
N ILE A 19 8.94 8.93 -9.48
CA ILE A 19 10.12 9.61 -8.91
C ILE A 19 11.04 8.69 -8.10
N ALA A 20 10.82 7.38 -8.14
CA ALA A 20 11.60 6.42 -7.35
C ALA A 20 13.11 6.53 -7.59
N SER A 21 13.52 6.79 -8.83
CA SER A 21 14.92 6.91 -9.24
C SER A 21 15.58 8.23 -8.83
N ALA A 22 14.84 9.19 -8.28
CA ALA A 22 15.37 10.48 -7.86
C ALA A 22 16.24 10.39 -6.59
N PHE A 23 16.05 9.34 -5.79
CA PHE A 23 16.51 9.27 -4.40
C PHE A 23 17.85 8.53 -4.21
N GLY A 24 18.74 8.58 -5.21
CA GLY A 24 20.10 8.06 -5.11
C GLY A 24 20.18 6.54 -4.86
N ALA A 25 21.27 6.11 -4.22
CA ALA A 25 21.61 4.69 -4.04
C ALA A 25 21.05 4.05 -2.75
N ASP A 26 20.81 4.83 -1.69
CA ASP A 26 20.30 4.37 -0.38
C ASP A 26 18.95 5.03 0.02
N PRO A 27 17.87 4.84 -0.76
CA PRO A 27 16.55 5.31 -0.37
C PRO A 27 15.82 4.32 0.54
N ALA A 28 15.15 4.84 1.57
CA ALA A 28 14.20 4.09 2.40
C ALA A 28 12.76 4.50 2.11
N PHE A 29 12.05 3.69 1.33
CA PHE A 29 10.63 3.86 1.03
C PHE A 29 9.77 3.27 2.14
N VAL A 30 8.98 4.11 2.79
CA VAL A 30 8.02 3.74 3.82
C VAL A 30 6.63 3.74 3.22
N LEU A 31 5.96 2.58 3.30
CA LEU A 31 4.71 2.33 2.59
C LEU A 31 3.59 1.89 3.53
N PRO A 32 2.33 2.27 3.25
CA PRO A 32 1.18 1.84 4.05
C PRO A 32 0.91 0.34 3.87
N VAL A 33 0.19 -0.23 4.83
CA VAL A 33 -0.25 -1.65 4.82
C VAL A 33 -1.76 -1.79 4.97
N SER A 34 -2.50 -0.72 4.70
CA SER A 34 -3.96 -0.59 4.91
C SER A 34 -4.80 -0.69 3.64
N ASP A 35 -4.19 -0.79 2.45
CA ASP A 35 -4.90 -0.84 1.17
C ASP A 35 -5.81 -2.07 1.04
N ASP A 36 -7.11 -1.84 0.88
CA ASP A 36 -8.13 -2.87 0.71
C ASP A 36 -8.76 -2.86 -0.69
N GLY A 37 -8.09 -2.28 -1.68
CA GLY A 37 -8.53 -2.26 -3.08
C GLY A 37 -7.98 -3.39 -3.96
N GLY A 38 -8.62 -3.60 -5.13
CA GLY A 38 -8.11 -4.44 -6.22
C GLY A 38 -7.64 -5.84 -5.80
N SER A 39 -6.45 -6.24 -6.27
CA SER A 39 -5.85 -7.56 -5.95
C SER A 39 -5.52 -7.75 -4.47
N SER A 40 -5.30 -6.67 -3.71
CA SER A 40 -5.06 -6.74 -2.26
C SER A 40 -6.32 -7.18 -1.54
N SER A 41 -7.49 -6.64 -1.92
CA SER A 41 -8.80 -6.95 -1.33
C SER A 41 -9.10 -8.45 -1.29
N GLU A 42 -8.80 -9.16 -2.37
CA GLU A 42 -9.11 -10.59 -2.50
C GLU A 42 -8.20 -11.46 -1.62
N ILE A 43 -6.93 -11.06 -1.47
CA ILE A 43 -6.00 -11.67 -0.51
C ILE A 43 -6.50 -11.42 0.91
N LEU A 44 -6.87 -10.20 1.26
CA LEU A 44 -7.35 -9.86 2.60
C LEU A 44 -8.62 -10.65 2.95
N ARG A 45 -9.58 -10.73 2.01
CA ARG A 45 -10.83 -11.48 2.15
C ARG A 45 -10.60 -12.97 2.36
N CYS A 46 -9.69 -13.56 1.59
CA CYS A 46 -9.48 -15.01 1.62
C CYS A 46 -8.50 -15.43 2.69
N PHE A 47 -7.39 -14.71 2.86
CA PHE A 47 -6.22 -15.10 3.66
C PHE A 47 -6.02 -14.24 4.92
N GLY A 48 -6.45 -12.99 4.90
CA GLY A 48 -6.08 -11.98 5.89
C GLY A 48 -4.63 -11.52 5.71
N GLY A 49 -4.05 -10.94 6.76
CA GLY A 49 -2.70 -10.36 6.74
C GLY A 49 -2.68 -8.89 6.33
N PRO A 50 -1.51 -8.24 6.34
CA PRO A 50 -1.36 -6.85 5.92
C PRO A 50 -1.62 -6.71 4.42
N SER A 51 -2.03 -5.53 3.99
CA SER A 51 -2.00 -5.22 2.56
C SER A 51 -0.56 -5.12 2.07
N ILE A 52 -0.32 -5.65 0.88
CA ILE A 52 1.02 -5.74 0.28
C ILE A 52 1.09 -5.11 -1.11
N GLY A 53 -0.01 -4.53 -1.62
CA GLY A 53 -0.09 -4.03 -2.99
C GLY A 53 0.91 -2.93 -3.30
N ASP A 54 1.02 -1.94 -2.42
CA ASP A 54 1.98 -0.83 -2.54
C ASP A 54 3.42 -1.30 -2.38
N ILE A 55 3.68 -2.19 -1.42
CA ILE A 55 4.99 -2.82 -1.20
C ILE A 55 5.44 -3.58 -2.45
N ARG A 56 4.58 -4.44 -2.99
CA ARG A 56 4.86 -5.18 -4.23
C ARG A 56 5.10 -4.21 -5.39
N SER A 57 4.26 -3.18 -5.54
CA SER A 57 4.42 -2.19 -6.61
C SER A 57 5.77 -1.49 -6.53
N ARG A 58 6.18 -1.06 -5.32
CA ARG A 58 7.47 -0.40 -5.11
C ARG A 58 8.63 -1.34 -5.40
N LEU A 59 8.61 -2.56 -4.87
CA LEU A 59 9.65 -3.55 -5.10
C LEU A 59 9.83 -3.87 -6.59
N THR A 60 8.72 -4.02 -7.32
CA THR A 60 8.73 -4.26 -8.77
C THR A 60 9.33 -3.07 -9.52
N ARG A 61 9.05 -1.83 -9.09
CA ARG A 61 9.60 -0.62 -9.72
C ARG A 61 11.09 -0.44 -9.47
N LEU A 62 11.61 -0.98 -8.37
CA LEU A 62 13.02 -0.91 -7.99
C LEU A 62 13.89 -1.99 -8.65
N ILE A 63 13.31 -2.86 -9.49
CA ILE A 63 14.07 -3.83 -10.27
C ILE A 63 14.91 -3.06 -11.30
N PRO A 64 16.25 -3.23 -11.33
CA PRO A 64 17.10 -2.51 -12.27
C PRO A 64 16.95 -3.09 -13.68
N LEU A 65 16.24 -2.34 -14.52
CA LEU A 65 16.02 -2.65 -15.94
C LEU A 65 17.04 -1.90 -16.80
N ALA A 66 17.58 -2.59 -17.80
CA ALA A 66 18.43 -1.98 -18.83
C ALA A 66 17.56 -1.62 -20.05
N GLU A 67 17.83 -0.48 -20.69
CA GLU A 67 17.13 -0.06 -21.93
C GLU A 67 17.29 -1.11 -23.04
N THR A 68 18.47 -1.73 -23.12
CA THR A 68 18.75 -2.85 -24.02
C THR A 68 19.40 -3.98 -23.23
N ALA A 69 18.66 -5.06 -22.98
CA ALA A 69 19.17 -6.23 -22.28
C ALA A 69 20.15 -7.02 -23.17
N SER A 70 21.44 -6.83 -22.91
CA SER A 70 22.54 -7.41 -23.66
C SER A 70 23.10 -8.67 -22.98
N THR A 71 23.15 -8.67 -21.65
CA THR A 71 23.69 -9.79 -20.86
C THR A 71 22.60 -10.79 -20.47
N ARG A 72 23.00 -12.02 -20.12
CA ARG A 72 22.07 -13.04 -19.62
C ARG A 72 21.37 -12.58 -18.33
N GLU A 73 22.10 -11.91 -17.45
CA GLU A 73 21.56 -11.40 -16.18
C GLU A 73 20.54 -10.27 -16.41
N GLU A 74 20.79 -9.37 -17.36
CA GLU A 74 19.82 -8.32 -17.73
C GLU A 74 18.52 -8.89 -18.30
N LYS A 75 18.62 -9.91 -19.16
CA LYS A 75 17.46 -10.62 -19.70
C LYS A 75 16.67 -11.33 -18.61
N GLU A 76 17.36 -12.02 -17.71
CA GLU A 76 16.73 -12.67 -16.56
C GLU A 76 16.04 -11.67 -15.64
N ARG A 77 16.67 -10.53 -15.32
CA ARG A 77 16.04 -9.46 -14.52
C ARG A 77 14.78 -8.91 -15.20
N SER A 78 14.82 -8.71 -16.51
CA SER A 78 13.68 -8.24 -17.29
C SER A 78 12.53 -9.26 -17.26
N ALA A 79 12.83 -10.55 -17.43
CA ALA A 79 11.84 -11.62 -17.33
C ALA A 79 11.24 -11.75 -15.92
N ILE A 80 12.04 -11.60 -14.87
CA ILE A 80 11.56 -11.57 -13.48
C ILE A 80 10.64 -10.37 -13.24
N TYR A 81 10.99 -9.20 -13.77
CA TYR A 81 10.12 -8.02 -13.73
C TYR A 81 8.77 -8.32 -14.42
N GLU A 82 8.79 -8.86 -15.64
CA GLU A 82 7.55 -9.21 -16.37
C GLU A 82 6.69 -10.20 -15.59
N LEU A 83 7.29 -11.23 -15.00
CA LEU A 83 6.60 -12.22 -14.17
C LEU A 83 5.97 -11.57 -12.92
N LEU A 84 6.73 -10.81 -12.14
CA LEU A 84 6.25 -10.26 -10.87
C LEU A 84 5.29 -9.07 -11.07
N ALA A 85 5.43 -8.33 -12.17
CA ALA A 85 4.50 -7.29 -12.60
C ALA A 85 3.22 -7.85 -13.23
N TYR A 86 3.21 -9.14 -13.63
CA TYR A 86 2.09 -9.75 -14.33
C TYR A 86 0.77 -9.60 -13.57
N ARG A 87 -0.25 -9.13 -14.27
CA ARG A 87 -1.62 -9.03 -13.81
C ARG A 87 -2.50 -9.89 -14.73
N PHE A 88 -3.29 -10.75 -14.12
CA PHE A 88 -4.21 -11.63 -14.83
C PHE A 88 -5.30 -10.81 -15.54
N PRO A 89 -5.81 -11.28 -16.69
CA PRO A 89 -6.88 -10.58 -17.40
C PRO A 89 -8.10 -10.35 -16.50
N ASP A 90 -8.72 -9.18 -16.62
CA ASP A 90 -9.91 -8.80 -15.85
C ASP A 90 -11.20 -9.19 -16.56
N ASP A 91 -11.20 -9.25 -17.89
CA ASP A 91 -12.31 -9.57 -18.79
C ASP A 91 -12.50 -11.08 -19.02
N ALA A 92 -11.43 -11.87 -18.93
CA ALA A 92 -11.46 -13.31 -19.14
C ALA A 92 -12.30 -14.07 -18.09
N GLY A 93 -12.94 -15.16 -18.52
CA GLY A 93 -13.69 -16.05 -17.63
C GLY A 93 -12.79 -16.74 -16.59
N GLU A 94 -13.30 -16.95 -15.38
CA GLU A 94 -12.54 -17.50 -14.25
C GLU A 94 -11.84 -18.84 -14.57
N LYS A 95 -12.46 -19.69 -15.40
CA LYS A 95 -11.85 -20.95 -15.86
C LYS A 95 -10.55 -20.72 -16.62
N VAL A 96 -10.56 -19.78 -17.58
CA VAL A 96 -9.38 -19.45 -18.40
C VAL A 96 -8.27 -18.89 -17.51
N VAL A 97 -8.63 -18.01 -16.57
CA VAL A 97 -7.66 -17.41 -15.65
C VAL A 97 -7.03 -18.47 -14.73
N ARG A 98 -7.80 -19.46 -14.28
CA ARG A 98 -7.28 -20.60 -13.51
C ARG A 98 -6.38 -21.51 -14.32
N GLU A 99 -6.66 -21.72 -15.60
CA GLU A 99 -5.78 -22.45 -16.51
C GLU A 99 -4.43 -21.72 -16.63
N ILE A 100 -4.44 -20.40 -16.83
CA ILE A 100 -3.21 -19.57 -16.85
C ILE A 100 -2.44 -19.71 -15.52
N TRP A 101 -3.14 -19.62 -14.38
CA TRP A 101 -2.52 -19.82 -13.06
C TRP A 101 -1.89 -21.21 -12.92
N GLY A 102 -2.59 -22.25 -13.39
CA GLY A 102 -2.10 -23.63 -13.40
C GLY A 102 -0.80 -23.78 -14.20
N GLU A 103 -0.75 -23.26 -15.43
CA GLU A 103 0.46 -23.29 -16.26
C GLU A 103 1.65 -22.57 -15.59
N ILE A 104 1.39 -21.48 -14.86
CA ILE A 104 2.42 -20.77 -14.10
C ILE A 104 2.94 -21.62 -12.94
N VAL A 105 2.06 -22.17 -12.09
CA VAL A 105 2.43 -22.98 -10.92
C VAL A 105 3.16 -24.26 -11.33
N GLU A 106 2.75 -24.87 -12.43
CA GLU A 106 3.39 -26.06 -12.99
C GLU A 106 4.71 -25.76 -13.71
N GLY A 107 5.08 -24.48 -13.87
CA GLY A 107 6.35 -24.07 -14.49
C GLY A 107 6.37 -24.17 -16.02
N ARG A 108 5.20 -24.28 -16.66
CA ARG A 108 4.99 -24.47 -18.11
C ARG A 108 4.66 -23.17 -18.86
N SER A 109 4.23 -22.13 -18.14
CA SER A 109 3.94 -20.81 -18.70
C SER A 109 5.15 -20.17 -19.41
N SER A 110 4.88 -19.44 -20.49
CA SER A 110 5.89 -18.66 -21.21
C SER A 110 6.50 -17.53 -20.37
N LEU A 111 5.86 -17.12 -19.27
CA LEU A 111 6.40 -16.13 -18.33
C LEU A 111 7.68 -16.60 -17.62
N TRP A 112 7.97 -17.90 -17.64
CA TRP A 112 9.23 -18.45 -17.11
C TRP A 112 10.38 -18.40 -18.10
N LYS A 113 10.13 -17.99 -19.36
CA LYS A 113 11.17 -17.90 -20.38
C LYS A 113 12.24 -16.90 -19.92
N ASP A 114 13.50 -17.24 -20.18
CA ASP A 114 14.68 -16.43 -19.85
C ASP A 114 14.96 -16.25 -18.34
N ILE A 115 14.19 -16.91 -17.46
CA ILE A 115 14.48 -17.01 -16.01
C ILE A 115 15.30 -18.28 -15.74
N GLY A 116 16.45 -18.16 -15.07
CA GLY A 116 17.29 -19.30 -14.71
C GLY A 116 16.64 -20.24 -13.70
N ASP A 117 17.01 -21.51 -13.75
CA ASP A 117 16.35 -22.59 -13.00
C ASP A 117 16.34 -22.34 -11.48
N ASP A 118 17.44 -21.83 -10.90
CA ASP A 118 17.53 -21.55 -9.46
C ASP A 118 16.49 -20.51 -9.02
N LYS A 119 16.39 -19.41 -9.75
CA LYS A 119 15.41 -18.34 -9.45
C LYS A 119 13.99 -18.78 -9.79
N LYS A 120 13.81 -19.53 -10.88
CA LYS A 120 12.51 -20.12 -11.26
C LYS A 120 11.98 -21.00 -10.14
N GLU A 121 12.74 -21.99 -9.69
CA GLU A 121 12.31 -22.90 -8.64
C GLU A 121 12.13 -22.19 -7.30
N CYS A 122 12.97 -21.20 -6.99
CA CYS A 122 12.78 -20.33 -5.83
C CYS A 122 11.41 -19.63 -5.87
N ILE A 123 11.11 -18.84 -6.91
CA ILE A 123 9.84 -18.11 -7.03
C ILE A 123 8.66 -19.09 -7.04
N ARG A 124 8.77 -20.15 -7.82
CA ARG A 124 7.71 -21.15 -8.01
C ARG A 124 7.34 -21.83 -6.70
N ALA A 125 8.30 -22.10 -5.79
CA ALA A 125 8.01 -22.69 -4.49
C ALA A 125 7.00 -21.86 -3.68
N PHE A 126 7.13 -20.54 -3.69
CA PHE A 126 6.20 -19.63 -2.99
C PHE A 126 4.85 -19.51 -3.70
N LEU A 127 4.83 -19.57 -5.04
CA LEU A 127 3.57 -19.61 -5.80
C LEU A 127 2.82 -20.93 -5.58
N VAL A 128 3.53 -22.06 -5.48
CA VAL A 128 2.97 -23.37 -5.10
C VAL A 128 2.42 -23.32 -3.67
N HIS A 129 3.14 -22.70 -2.72
CA HIS A 129 2.63 -22.49 -1.36
C HIS A 129 1.37 -21.63 -1.35
N PHE A 130 1.37 -20.52 -2.09
CA PHE A 130 0.18 -19.68 -2.26
C PHE A 130 -1.00 -20.48 -2.87
N ASN A 131 -0.74 -21.31 -3.88
CA ASN A 131 -1.74 -22.21 -4.43
C ASN A 131 -2.31 -23.14 -3.35
N ALA A 132 -1.47 -23.75 -2.51
CA ALA A 132 -1.92 -24.58 -1.40
C ALA A 132 -2.77 -23.81 -0.40
N LEU A 133 -2.47 -22.54 -0.12
CA LEU A 133 -3.33 -21.67 0.70
C LEU A 133 -4.70 -21.46 0.08
N THR A 134 -4.76 -21.21 -1.24
CA THR A 134 -6.03 -21.03 -1.96
C THR A 134 -6.89 -22.30 -1.88
N LEU A 135 -6.29 -23.48 -1.98
CA LEU A 135 -6.98 -24.78 -1.88
C LEU A 135 -7.44 -25.08 -0.45
N LYS A 136 -6.62 -24.80 0.56
CA LYS A 136 -7.02 -24.90 1.98
C LYS A 136 -8.24 -24.04 2.29
N ARG A 137 -8.41 -22.93 1.56
CA ARG A 137 -9.54 -22.01 1.68
C ARG A 137 -10.47 -22.05 0.47
N ALA A 138 -10.64 -23.21 -0.17
CA ALA A 138 -11.46 -23.37 -1.36
C ALA A 138 -12.90 -22.85 -1.20
N HIS A 139 -13.47 -22.97 0.01
CA HIS A 139 -14.79 -22.42 0.35
C HIS A 139 -14.91 -20.90 0.18
N LYS A 140 -13.79 -20.15 0.24
CA LYS A 140 -13.76 -18.69 0.00
C LYS A 140 -13.79 -18.33 -1.48
N ARG A 141 -13.63 -19.30 -2.39
CA ARG A 141 -13.66 -19.12 -3.85
C ARG A 141 -12.79 -17.95 -4.32
N PHE A 142 -11.48 -18.03 -4.05
CA PHE A 142 -10.50 -17.02 -4.44
C PHE A 142 -10.51 -16.81 -5.97
N SER A 143 -10.80 -15.62 -6.46
CA SER A 143 -10.78 -15.26 -7.88
C SER A 143 -9.42 -14.74 -8.31
N PHE A 144 -8.93 -15.28 -9.42
CA PHE A 144 -7.67 -14.83 -10.04
C PHE A 144 -7.86 -13.71 -11.06
N ARG A 145 -9.09 -13.31 -11.41
CA ARG A 145 -9.33 -12.26 -12.42
C ARG A 145 -8.72 -10.94 -11.97
N ASN A 146 -7.92 -10.26 -12.78
CA ASN A 146 -7.28 -9.01 -12.35
C ASN A 146 -6.33 -9.17 -11.14
N PHE A 147 -5.96 -10.41 -10.77
CA PHE A 147 -5.03 -10.68 -9.68
C PHE A 147 -3.60 -10.32 -10.09
N SER A 148 -2.74 -9.97 -9.14
CA SER A 148 -1.32 -9.75 -9.43
C SER A 148 -0.48 -10.95 -9.00
N LEU A 149 0.34 -11.47 -9.93
CA LEU A 149 1.21 -12.61 -9.64
C LEU A 149 2.24 -12.27 -8.56
N GLY A 150 2.83 -11.08 -8.60
CA GLY A 150 3.74 -10.60 -7.55
C GLY A 150 3.10 -10.51 -6.17
N ASN A 151 1.79 -10.23 -6.07
CA ASN A 151 1.07 -10.31 -4.81
C ASN A 151 0.99 -11.75 -4.31
N GLY A 152 0.69 -12.72 -5.19
CA GLY A 152 0.70 -14.14 -4.86
C GLY A 152 2.06 -14.62 -4.34
N PHE A 153 3.15 -14.22 -5.01
CA PHE A 153 4.51 -14.52 -4.59
C PHE A 153 4.81 -13.94 -3.19
N LEU A 154 4.56 -12.66 -2.98
CA LEU A 154 4.87 -11.98 -1.73
C LEU A 154 3.97 -12.47 -0.57
N THR A 155 2.69 -12.76 -0.80
CA THR A 155 1.81 -13.40 0.18
C THR A 155 2.28 -14.81 0.52
N GLY A 156 2.65 -15.61 -0.47
CA GLY A 156 3.20 -16.96 -0.26
C GLY A 156 4.47 -16.94 0.60
N ALA A 157 5.39 -16.03 0.31
CA ALA A 157 6.60 -15.82 1.10
C ALA A 157 6.33 -15.34 2.52
N ARG A 158 5.48 -14.32 2.68
CA ARG A 158 5.12 -13.79 4.01
C ARG A 158 4.45 -14.84 4.88
N ASP A 159 3.56 -15.65 4.29
CA ASP A 159 2.89 -16.72 5.01
C ASP A 159 3.86 -17.84 5.43
N MET A 160 4.70 -18.30 4.50
CA MET A 160 5.66 -19.36 4.81
C MET A 160 6.71 -18.94 5.85
N PHE A 161 7.18 -17.68 5.80
CA PHE A 161 8.12 -17.17 6.80
C PHE A 161 7.46 -16.70 8.10
N GLY A 162 6.14 -16.48 8.10
CA GLY A 162 5.47 -15.76 9.17
C GLY A 162 6.03 -14.35 9.39
N SER A 163 6.55 -13.70 8.34
CA SER A 163 7.26 -12.42 8.43
C SER A 163 7.21 -11.66 7.10
N LEU A 164 6.57 -10.48 7.10
CA LEU A 164 6.54 -9.58 5.94
C LEU A 164 7.95 -9.03 5.61
N PRO A 165 8.77 -8.56 6.57
CA PRO A 165 10.13 -8.11 6.28
C PRO A 165 10.99 -9.18 5.59
N SER A 166 10.87 -10.45 6.00
CA SER A 166 11.61 -11.56 5.38
C SER A 166 11.14 -11.82 3.95
N ALA A 167 9.84 -11.68 3.68
CA ALA A 167 9.29 -11.80 2.33
C ALA A 167 9.76 -10.66 1.41
N ILE A 168 9.83 -9.43 1.92
CA ILE A 168 10.39 -8.27 1.21
C ILE A 168 11.87 -8.51 0.89
N PHE A 169 12.65 -9.00 1.85
CA PHE A 169 14.06 -9.33 1.64
C PHE A 169 14.24 -10.36 0.53
N LEU A 170 13.48 -11.45 0.55
CA LEU A 170 13.51 -12.47 -0.50
C LEU A 170 13.17 -11.88 -1.87
N PHE A 171 12.10 -11.07 -1.96
CA PHE A 171 11.71 -10.42 -3.21
C PHE A 171 12.88 -9.59 -3.76
N LYS A 172 13.49 -8.75 -2.93
CA LYS A 172 14.65 -7.95 -3.32
C LYS A 172 15.80 -8.83 -3.85
N SER A 173 16.14 -9.90 -3.14
CA SER A 173 17.23 -10.80 -3.51
C SER A 173 16.99 -11.47 -4.86
N VAL A 174 15.80 -12.02 -5.08
CA VAL A 174 15.45 -12.72 -6.33
C VAL A 174 15.40 -11.76 -7.51
N ALA A 175 14.83 -10.57 -7.29
CA ALA A 175 14.68 -9.55 -8.32
C ALA A 175 15.92 -8.66 -8.51
N SER A 176 17.00 -8.93 -7.76
CA SER A 176 18.27 -8.18 -7.82
C SER A 176 18.09 -6.67 -7.61
N VAL A 177 17.17 -6.30 -6.70
CA VAL A 177 17.03 -4.91 -6.24
C VAL A 177 18.28 -4.52 -5.45
N ALA A 178 18.73 -3.26 -5.59
CA ALA A 178 19.91 -2.76 -4.91
C ALA A 178 19.90 -3.10 -3.39
N PRO A 179 21.00 -3.63 -2.83
CA PRO A 179 21.07 -4.04 -1.43
C PRO A 179 20.69 -2.92 -0.46
N ASP A 180 21.19 -1.71 -0.73
CA ASP A 180 21.04 -0.53 0.12
C ASP A 180 19.67 0.16 -0.05
N THR A 181 18.84 -0.24 -1.01
CA THR A 181 17.47 0.29 -1.11
C THR A 181 16.55 -0.38 -0.10
N HIS A 182 15.92 0.37 0.79
CA HIS A 182 15.00 -0.17 1.79
C HIS A 182 13.53 0.02 1.38
N VAL A 183 12.73 -1.03 1.51
CA VAL A 183 11.27 -0.98 1.41
C VAL A 183 10.70 -1.41 2.75
N ILE A 184 10.08 -0.48 3.45
CA ILE A 184 9.72 -0.61 4.86
C ILE A 184 8.20 -0.52 4.98
N PRO A 185 7.51 -1.59 5.42
CA PRO A 185 6.12 -1.48 5.79
C PRO A 185 6.00 -0.58 7.02
N VAL A 186 5.06 0.35 7.01
CA VAL A 186 4.85 1.30 8.10
C VAL A 186 4.67 0.61 9.46
N ILE A 187 4.01 -0.54 9.48
CA ILE A 187 3.77 -1.38 10.66
C ILE A 187 4.29 -2.78 10.37
N ASN A 188 5.09 -3.33 11.29
CA ASN A 188 5.49 -4.73 11.22
C ASN A 188 4.38 -5.62 11.81
N THR A 189 3.48 -6.11 10.95
CA THR A 189 2.35 -6.96 11.36
C THR A 189 2.11 -8.09 10.38
N ASN A 190 1.58 -9.19 10.90
CA ASN A 190 1.05 -10.31 10.13
C ASN A 190 -0.48 -10.36 10.14
N GLN A 191 -1.10 -9.39 10.81
CA GLN A 191 -2.55 -9.25 10.90
C GLN A 191 -3.03 -8.20 9.91
N THR A 192 -4.29 -8.33 9.51
CA THR A 192 -4.94 -7.27 8.74
C THR A 192 -5.07 -6.03 9.60
N VAL A 193 -4.76 -4.90 8.98
CA VAL A 193 -4.95 -3.57 9.54
C VAL A 193 -5.73 -2.75 8.51
N THR A 194 -6.59 -1.88 8.99
CA THR A 194 -7.38 -0.99 8.13
C THR A 194 -7.47 0.38 8.78
N ILE A 195 -7.86 1.36 7.98
CA ILE A 195 -7.99 2.76 8.37
C ILE A 195 -9.45 3.18 8.30
N ALA A 196 -9.79 4.23 9.05
CA ALA A 196 -11.03 4.96 8.95
C ALA A 196 -10.73 6.46 8.83
N ALA A 197 -11.61 7.18 8.14
CA ALA A 197 -11.61 8.64 8.05
C ALA A 197 -12.79 9.18 8.85
N GLU A 198 -12.52 10.12 9.77
CA GLU A 198 -13.56 10.99 10.36
C GLU A 198 -13.67 12.23 9.47
N LEU A 199 -14.88 12.56 9.05
CA LEU A 199 -15.18 13.76 8.27
C LEU A 199 -15.51 14.95 9.19
N GLU A 200 -15.47 16.17 8.67
CA GLU A 200 -15.78 17.39 9.43
C GLU A 200 -17.23 17.44 9.97
N ASP A 201 -18.17 16.80 9.29
CA ASP A 201 -19.57 16.65 9.75
C ASP A 201 -19.75 15.58 10.86
N GLY A 202 -18.69 14.83 11.18
CA GLY A 202 -18.68 13.77 12.18
C GLY A 202 -18.98 12.37 11.65
N GLU A 203 -19.26 12.20 10.34
CA GLU A 203 -19.38 10.88 9.74
C GLU A 203 -18.03 10.13 9.75
N THR A 204 -18.08 8.80 9.82
CA THR A 204 -16.89 7.95 9.74
C THR A 204 -16.98 6.97 8.57
N ILE A 205 -16.03 7.05 7.66
CA ILE A 205 -15.88 6.11 6.53
C ILE A 205 -14.81 5.08 6.89
N VAL A 206 -15.14 3.79 6.80
CA VAL A 206 -14.23 2.68 7.11
C VAL A 206 -13.71 2.03 5.82
N GLY A 207 -12.40 1.83 5.75
CA GLY A 207 -11.72 1.19 4.62
C GLY A 207 -11.12 2.20 3.64
N GLN A 208 -9.88 1.97 3.22
CA GLN A 208 -9.15 2.89 2.33
C GLN A 208 -9.84 3.04 0.97
N CYS A 209 -10.34 1.94 0.40
CA CYS A 209 -11.04 1.94 -0.87
C CYS A 209 -12.38 2.67 -0.76
N ALA A 210 -13.07 2.64 0.38
CA ALA A 210 -14.31 3.41 0.55
C ALA A 210 -14.02 4.93 0.59
N ILE A 211 -12.91 5.32 1.24
CA ILE A 211 -12.46 6.71 1.30
C ILE A 211 -12.06 7.22 -0.09
N SER A 212 -11.26 6.44 -0.81
CA SER A 212 -10.67 6.86 -2.09
C SER A 212 -11.52 6.54 -3.33
N HIS A 213 -12.30 5.46 -3.33
CA HIS A 213 -13.02 4.94 -4.50
C HIS A 213 -14.30 4.18 -4.06
N PRO A 214 -15.35 4.88 -3.61
CA PRO A 214 -16.58 4.25 -3.16
C PRO A 214 -17.16 3.44 -4.31
N THR A 215 -17.39 2.16 -4.06
CA THR A 215 -18.15 1.33 -4.97
C THR A 215 -19.63 1.66 -4.79
N GLU A 216 -20.39 1.78 -5.88
CA GLU A 216 -21.84 1.92 -5.79
C GLU A 216 -22.39 0.79 -4.91
N PRO A 217 -23.26 1.09 -3.93
CA PRO A 217 -23.88 0.06 -3.13
C PRO A 217 -24.64 -0.87 -4.08
N ALA A 218 -24.29 -2.16 -4.05
CA ALA A 218 -24.96 -3.18 -4.85
C ALA A 218 -26.47 -3.04 -4.67
N ALA A 219 -27.18 -2.67 -5.74
CA ALA A 219 -28.61 -2.38 -5.71
C ALA A 219 -29.37 -3.53 -5.04
N VAL A 220 -29.84 -3.30 -3.81
CA VAL A 220 -30.78 -4.20 -3.14
C VAL A 220 -32.08 -4.11 -3.93
N ARG A 221 -32.32 -5.07 -4.81
CA ARG A 221 -33.65 -5.24 -5.43
C ARG A 221 -34.63 -5.52 -4.30
N GLY A 222 -35.47 -4.53 -4.03
CA GLY A 222 -36.33 -4.48 -2.87
C GLY A 222 -37.40 -5.57 -2.84
N ALA A 223 -37.76 -5.95 -1.62
CA ALA A 223 -39.08 -6.46 -1.29
C ALA A 223 -39.49 -5.88 0.07
N GLY A 224 -40.54 -5.05 0.07
CA GLY A 224 -41.52 -4.92 1.17
C GLY A 224 -41.08 -4.24 2.47
N VAL A 225 -41.40 -2.94 2.55
CA VAL A 225 -41.82 -2.12 3.71
C VAL A 225 -41.76 -2.76 5.11
N GLY A 226 -41.00 -2.11 6.01
CA GLY A 226 -41.13 -2.18 7.46
C GLY A 226 -40.17 -1.20 8.15
N GLN A 227 -40.69 -0.10 8.72
CA GLN A 227 -39.92 0.90 9.47
C GLN A 227 -39.29 0.30 10.74
N SER A 228 -37.98 0.52 10.96
CA SER A 228 -37.37 0.99 12.22
C SER A 228 -35.83 0.90 12.20
N GLY A 229 -35.15 1.99 12.58
CA GLY A 229 -33.80 1.97 13.18
C GLY A 229 -32.60 1.91 12.23
N SER A 230 -31.86 3.02 12.12
CA SER A 230 -30.56 3.10 11.46
C SER A 230 -29.49 2.30 12.21
N ALA A 231 -29.17 1.11 11.72
CA ALA A 231 -27.93 0.41 12.04
C ALA A 231 -27.32 -0.08 10.72
N GLN A 232 -26.31 0.64 10.22
CA GLN A 232 -25.47 0.17 9.12
C GLN A 232 -24.84 -1.16 9.55
N ARG A 233 -25.28 -2.26 8.92
CA ARG A 233 -24.75 -3.60 9.14
C ARG A 233 -23.42 -3.71 8.39
N THR A 234 -22.33 -3.77 9.15
CA THR A 234 -21.00 -4.11 8.66
C THR A 234 -20.98 -5.56 8.16
N HIS A 235 -20.66 -5.77 6.88
CA HIS A 235 -20.46 -7.10 6.30
C HIS A 235 -19.08 -7.68 6.66
N PHE A 236 -18.78 -7.84 7.94
CA PHE A 236 -17.71 -8.73 8.41
C PHE A 236 -18.34 -9.94 9.12
N ARG A 237 -18.81 -10.90 8.33
CA ARG A 237 -19.28 -12.19 8.89
C ARG A 237 -18.06 -13.03 9.27
N ARG A 238 -17.88 -13.20 10.57
CA ARG A 238 -16.85 -14.01 11.23
C ARG A 238 -16.97 -15.48 10.80
N ASP A 239 -15.86 -16.07 10.33
CA ASP A 239 -15.63 -17.51 10.48
C ASP A 239 -14.67 -17.71 11.65
N SER A 240 -15.24 -18.07 12.80
CA SER A 240 -14.56 -18.25 14.08
C SER A 240 -13.75 -19.56 14.14
N ARG A 241 -12.79 -19.79 13.24
CA ARG A 241 -11.88 -20.97 13.30
C ARG A 241 -10.43 -20.71 12.88
N THR A 242 -9.95 -19.48 12.95
CA THR A 242 -8.51 -19.20 12.77
C THR A 242 -7.83 -19.18 14.13
N PHE A 243 -7.47 -20.36 14.65
CA PHE A 243 -6.32 -20.66 15.50
C PHE A 243 -6.48 -22.10 16.00
N ASP A 244 -5.73 -23.04 15.42
CA ASP A 244 -5.34 -24.30 16.07
C ASP A 244 -4.02 -24.78 15.45
N THR A 245 -2.94 -24.11 15.82
CA THR A 245 -1.64 -24.79 15.95
C THR A 245 -1.33 -24.79 17.44
N LEU A 246 -1.87 -25.79 18.14
CA LEU A 246 -1.42 -26.08 19.51
C LEU A 246 0.02 -26.61 19.44
N PRO A 247 0.92 -26.16 20.33
CA PRO A 247 2.26 -26.72 20.44
C PRO A 247 2.14 -28.16 20.98
N ILE A 248 2.78 -29.11 20.31
CA ILE A 248 2.86 -30.52 20.73
C ILE A 248 3.66 -30.61 22.04
N PRO A 249 3.12 -31.16 23.13
CA PRO A 249 3.93 -31.74 24.20
C PRO A 249 3.96 -33.26 24.03
N LEU A 250 5.17 -33.85 24.09
CA LEU A 250 5.34 -35.28 24.29
C LEU A 250 4.57 -35.75 25.55
N GLY A 251 3.73 -36.78 25.42
CA GLY A 251 3.07 -37.43 26.55
C GLY A 251 2.22 -38.63 26.13
N LEU A 252 2.49 -39.78 26.75
CA LEU A 252 1.96 -41.12 26.47
C LEU A 252 0.44 -41.28 26.75
N GLY A 253 -0.21 -42.15 25.95
CA GLY A 253 -1.16 -43.14 26.49
C GLY A 253 -2.67 -42.96 26.22
N GLY A 254 -3.21 -43.82 25.33
CA GLY A 254 -4.41 -44.64 25.58
C GLY A 254 -5.81 -44.05 25.41
N GLY A 255 -6.68 -44.79 24.69
CA GLY A 255 -8.12 -44.84 24.98
C GLY A 255 -9.05 -44.45 23.82
N ILE A 256 -9.77 -45.45 23.32
CA ILE A 256 -10.80 -45.39 22.27
C ILE A 256 -12.15 -44.99 22.89
N GLY A 257 -12.96 -44.21 22.18
CA GLY A 257 -14.38 -43.97 22.52
C GLY A 257 -15.17 -43.38 21.34
N GLU A 258 -16.08 -44.19 20.78
CA GLU A 258 -17.10 -43.79 19.81
C GLU A 258 -18.20 -42.96 20.50
N GLU A 259 -18.67 -41.86 19.90
CA GLU A 259 -20.07 -41.40 20.04
C GLU A 259 -20.56 -40.62 18.79
N THR A 260 -21.51 -41.25 18.10
CA THR A 260 -22.69 -40.74 17.36
C THR A 260 -22.76 -39.30 16.85
N SER A 261 -22.84 -39.13 15.52
CA SER A 261 -23.26 -37.89 14.83
C SER A 261 -24.78 -37.86 14.56
N PRO A 262 -25.50 -36.76 14.84
CA PRO A 262 -26.83 -36.55 14.27
C PRO A 262 -26.75 -35.96 12.86
N LYS A 263 -27.63 -36.43 11.97
CA LYS A 263 -27.81 -36.00 10.59
C LYS A 263 -28.28 -34.53 10.52
N LEU A 264 -27.61 -33.73 9.71
CA LEU A 264 -28.02 -32.36 9.37
C LEU A 264 -28.79 -32.37 8.04
N GLU A 265 -30.03 -31.87 8.07
CA GLU A 265 -30.88 -31.69 6.90
C GLU A 265 -30.32 -30.63 5.94
N SER A 266 -30.51 -30.88 4.65
CA SER A 266 -30.05 -30.09 3.52
C SER A 266 -30.74 -28.73 3.44
N VAL A 267 -29.98 -27.64 3.61
CA VAL A 267 -30.41 -26.29 3.22
C VAL A 267 -29.84 -26.01 1.83
N GLN A 268 -30.73 -25.76 0.86
CA GLN A 268 -30.38 -25.30 -0.49
C GLN A 268 -29.69 -23.93 -0.41
N GLU A 269 -28.39 -23.88 -0.76
CA GLU A 269 -27.69 -22.61 -0.97
C GLU A 269 -28.08 -22.04 -2.34
N VAL A 270 -28.70 -20.86 -2.31
CA VAL A 270 -28.93 -20.01 -3.48
C VAL A 270 -27.58 -19.52 -3.99
N GLY A 271 -27.23 -19.93 -5.20
CA GLY A 271 -25.98 -19.54 -5.87
C GLY A 271 -25.94 -18.04 -6.17
N GLY A 272 -25.06 -17.33 -5.48
CA GLY A 272 -24.59 -16.00 -5.85
C GLY A 272 -23.10 -16.04 -6.18
N GLU A 273 -22.76 -15.74 -7.43
CA GLU A 273 -21.39 -15.44 -7.85
C GLU A 273 -20.94 -14.12 -7.21
N GLN A 274 -20.40 -14.17 -5.99
CA GLN A 274 -19.76 -13.01 -5.36
C GLN A 274 -18.33 -13.39 -4.94
N GLY A 275 -17.47 -13.49 -5.95
CA GLY A 275 -16.02 -13.54 -5.80
C GLY A 275 -15.42 -12.86 -7.02
N GLY A 276 -14.85 -11.67 -6.81
CA GLY A 276 -14.29 -10.86 -7.89
C GLY A 276 -13.46 -9.74 -7.27
N ASN A 277 -12.30 -9.46 -7.88
CA ASN A 277 -11.53 -8.29 -7.52
C ASN A 277 -12.37 -7.04 -7.79
N LEU A 278 -12.49 -6.16 -6.80
CA LEU A 278 -13.18 -4.87 -6.95
C LEU A 278 -12.66 -4.18 -8.21
N GLY A 279 -13.58 -3.89 -9.14
CA GLY A 279 -13.29 -3.31 -10.43
C GLY A 279 -12.79 -1.88 -10.28
N TYR A 280 -11.48 -1.72 -10.11
CA TYR A 280 -10.83 -0.42 -10.10
C TYR A 280 -10.72 0.12 -11.54
N ARG A 281 -11.46 1.17 -11.86
CA ARG A 281 -11.28 1.96 -13.09
C ARG A 281 -10.77 3.35 -12.73
N LYS A 282 -9.45 3.55 -12.88
CA LYS A 282 -8.82 4.86 -12.76
C LYS A 282 -9.33 5.76 -13.90
N GLY A 283 -9.99 6.87 -13.58
CA GLY A 283 -10.46 7.85 -14.57
C GLY A 283 -11.98 7.97 -14.77
N ALA A 284 -12.81 7.36 -13.92
CA ALA A 284 -14.20 7.82 -13.78
C ALA A 284 -14.20 9.19 -13.07
N GLU A 285 -15.20 10.05 -13.32
CA GLU A 285 -15.34 11.32 -12.60
C GLU A 285 -15.36 11.05 -11.09
N GLU A 286 -14.28 11.40 -10.41
CA GLU A 286 -14.13 11.24 -8.98
C GLU A 286 -14.96 12.31 -8.28
N VAL A 287 -16.16 11.92 -7.84
CA VAL A 287 -17.04 12.82 -7.08
C VAL A 287 -16.39 13.12 -5.73
N PRO A 288 -16.20 14.40 -5.35
CA PRO A 288 -15.70 14.78 -4.03
C PRO A 288 -16.47 14.09 -2.89
N LEU A 289 -15.83 13.91 -1.74
CA LEU A 289 -16.54 13.49 -0.53
C LEU A 289 -17.59 14.54 -0.14
N GLU A 290 -18.71 14.09 0.44
CA GLU A 290 -19.81 14.97 0.85
C GLU A 290 -19.37 15.98 1.92
N SER A 291 -18.38 15.59 2.74
CA SER A 291 -17.71 16.44 3.71
C SER A 291 -16.19 16.22 3.64
N PRO A 292 -15.35 17.26 3.87
CA PRO A 292 -13.91 17.10 3.94
C PRO A 292 -13.48 16.10 5.03
N VAL A 293 -12.36 15.42 4.79
CA VAL A 293 -11.74 14.56 5.80
C VAL A 293 -11.08 15.42 6.86
N LYS A 294 -11.45 15.19 8.12
CA LYS A 294 -10.87 15.84 9.29
C LYS A 294 -9.62 15.11 9.77
N ARG A 295 -9.65 13.77 9.79
CA ARG A 295 -8.49 12.93 10.16
C ARG A 295 -8.64 11.47 9.69
N VAL A 296 -7.50 10.78 9.57
CA VAL A 296 -7.42 9.34 9.34
C VAL A 296 -6.71 8.64 10.50
N PHE A 297 -7.28 7.50 10.92
CA PHE A 297 -6.76 6.69 12.02
C PHE A 297 -6.90 5.19 11.76
N TYR A 298 -6.07 4.39 12.42
CA TYR A 298 -6.16 2.93 12.35
C TYR A 298 -7.28 2.43 13.24
N ILE A 299 -7.98 1.38 12.79
CA ILE A 299 -9.01 0.71 13.59
C ILE A 299 -8.68 -0.78 13.73
N ASN A 300 -9.21 -1.39 14.80
CA ASN A 300 -9.12 -2.84 14.96
C ASN A 300 -9.99 -3.57 13.91
N LEU A 301 -9.76 -4.88 13.74
CA LEU A 301 -10.50 -5.71 12.79
C LEU A 301 -12.00 -5.86 13.10
N TYR A 302 -12.44 -5.42 14.28
CA TYR A 302 -13.85 -5.39 14.65
C TYR A 302 -14.54 -4.10 14.18
N GLY A 303 -13.79 -3.15 13.63
CA GLY A 303 -14.31 -1.90 13.07
C GLY A 303 -14.91 -0.94 14.11
N GLN A 304 -14.63 -1.18 15.40
CA GLN A 304 -15.36 -0.51 16.49
C GLN A 304 -14.47 0.40 17.34
N GLN A 305 -13.15 0.27 17.28
CA GLN A 305 -12.24 1.06 18.10
C GLN A 305 -10.98 1.45 17.33
N GLU A 306 -10.59 2.71 17.49
CA GLU A 306 -9.30 3.26 17.09
C GLU A 306 -8.16 2.51 17.81
N ILE A 307 -7.10 2.21 17.06
CA ILE A 307 -5.88 1.59 17.57
C ILE A 307 -4.67 2.48 17.24
N PHE A 308 -3.62 2.33 18.04
CA PHE A 308 -2.41 3.15 17.95
C PHE A 308 -1.21 2.27 17.64
N PRO A 309 -1.02 1.87 16.37
CA PRO A 309 0.06 0.98 16.02
C PRO A 309 1.41 1.66 16.23
N GLN A 310 2.40 0.86 16.65
CA GLN A 310 3.78 1.30 16.75
C GLN A 310 4.41 1.31 15.35
N PRO A 311 5.20 2.34 15.01
CA PRO A 311 5.97 2.35 13.78
C PRO A 311 6.92 1.16 13.72
N ASN A 312 7.19 0.68 12.51
CA ASN A 312 8.24 -0.30 12.27
C ASN A 312 9.59 0.22 12.82
N PRO A 313 10.34 -0.57 13.62
CA PRO A 313 11.64 -0.14 14.12
C PRO A 313 12.62 0.31 13.03
N SER A 314 12.61 -0.33 11.86
CA SER A 314 13.44 0.10 10.71
C SER A 314 13.04 1.47 10.17
N TYR A 315 11.76 1.85 10.29
CA TYR A 315 11.30 3.19 9.93
C TYR A 315 11.87 4.23 10.91
N LEU A 316 11.76 3.99 12.22
CA LEU A 316 12.34 4.88 13.24
C LEU A 316 13.85 5.00 13.12
N GLU A 317 14.54 3.90 12.79
CA GLU A 317 15.99 3.94 12.55
C GLU A 317 16.32 4.78 11.32
N SER A 318 15.55 4.64 10.24
CA SER A 318 15.74 5.42 9.03
C SER A 318 15.62 6.93 9.29
N LEU A 319 14.70 7.35 10.16
CA LEU A 319 14.58 8.76 10.58
C LEU A 319 15.79 9.26 11.37
N LYS A 320 16.56 8.37 12.03
CA LYS A 320 17.73 8.73 12.83
C LYS A 320 19.04 8.71 12.04
N THR A 321 19.11 7.98 10.94
CA THR A 321 20.35 7.76 10.20
C THR A 321 20.44 8.54 8.91
N ARG A 322 19.32 9.02 8.37
CA ARG A 322 19.26 9.64 7.04
C ARG A 322 19.15 11.15 7.07
N ASP A 323 19.47 11.77 5.95
CA ASP A 323 19.60 13.23 5.80
C ASP A 323 18.28 13.93 5.51
N VAL A 324 17.39 13.30 4.72
CA VAL A 324 16.18 13.97 4.21
C VAL A 324 14.95 13.09 4.41
N LEU A 325 13.89 13.68 4.97
CA LEU A 325 12.56 13.08 5.00
C LEU A 325 11.74 13.71 3.89
N VAL A 326 11.13 12.88 3.05
CA VAL A 326 10.27 13.31 1.94
C VAL A 326 8.86 12.80 2.18
N TYR A 327 7.90 13.71 2.32
CA TYR A 327 6.48 13.42 2.18
C TYR A 327 6.16 13.50 0.69
N SER A 328 6.06 12.33 0.05
CA SER A 328 5.94 12.24 -1.41
C SER A 328 4.57 12.68 -1.92
N CYS A 329 4.46 12.85 -3.24
CA CYS A 329 3.19 13.11 -3.91
C CYS A 329 2.27 11.87 -3.89
N GLY A 330 0.97 12.12 -3.79
CA GLY A 330 -0.07 11.12 -3.68
C GLY A 330 -1.23 11.58 -2.79
N SER A 331 -2.29 10.77 -2.73
CA SER A 331 -3.49 11.09 -1.94
C SER A 331 -3.14 11.29 -0.47
N ILE A 332 -3.42 12.48 0.05
CA ILE A 332 -2.95 12.86 1.38
C ILE A 332 -3.55 11.96 2.47
N TRP A 333 -4.82 11.58 2.36
CA TRP A 333 -5.53 10.84 3.40
C TRP A 333 -5.39 9.33 3.28
N THR A 334 -5.29 8.78 2.07
CA THR A 334 -5.18 7.33 1.88
C THR A 334 -3.78 6.80 1.56
N SER A 335 -2.84 7.66 1.16
CA SER A 335 -1.45 7.26 0.88
C SER A 335 -0.46 7.77 1.92
N ILE A 336 -0.55 9.05 2.30
CA ILE A 336 0.45 9.69 3.16
C ILE A 336 0.06 9.60 4.64
N ALA A 337 -1.14 10.05 5.01
CA ALA A 337 -1.61 10.05 6.40
C ALA A 337 -1.53 8.66 7.10
N PRO A 338 -1.80 7.51 6.46
CA PRO A 338 -1.66 6.21 7.10
C PRO A 338 -0.20 5.89 7.50
N CYS A 339 0.77 6.51 6.84
CA CYS A 339 2.17 6.44 7.23
C CYS A 339 2.54 7.37 8.40
N LEU A 340 1.68 8.35 8.70
CA LEU A 340 1.91 9.39 9.70
C LEU A 340 1.17 9.13 11.02
N SER A 341 -0.04 8.56 10.95
CA SER A 341 -0.93 8.27 12.08
C SER A 341 -0.46 7.09 12.93
N LEU A 342 0.77 7.15 13.41
CA LEU A 342 1.42 6.11 14.23
C LEU A 342 1.87 6.69 15.57
N ARG A 343 1.89 5.85 16.59
CA ARG A 343 2.26 6.27 17.94
C ARG A 343 3.73 6.71 18.01
N GLY A 344 3.96 7.95 18.45
CA GLY A 344 5.30 8.46 18.73
C GLY A 344 6.11 8.88 17.50
N LEU A 345 5.52 8.83 16.29
CA LEU A 345 6.21 9.15 15.04
C LEU A 345 6.49 10.65 14.91
N GLY A 346 5.52 11.50 15.24
CA GLY A 346 5.70 12.96 15.22
C GLY A 346 6.89 13.41 16.05
N GLU A 347 7.05 12.89 17.26
CA GLU A 347 8.20 13.22 18.11
C GLU A 347 9.51 12.63 17.61
N ALA A 348 9.48 11.52 16.86
CA ALA A 348 10.67 10.95 16.23
C ALA A 348 11.14 11.83 15.06
N VAL A 349 10.21 12.33 14.23
CA VAL A 349 10.49 13.27 13.15
C VAL A 349 10.99 14.60 13.71
N ALA A 350 10.28 15.17 14.70
CA ALA A 350 10.61 16.47 15.28
C ALA A 350 11.99 16.50 15.94
N ARG A 351 12.39 15.42 16.62
CA ARG A 351 13.65 15.34 17.39
C ARG A 351 14.81 14.74 16.62
N SER A 352 14.61 14.32 15.37
CA SER A 352 15.73 13.80 14.59
C SER A 352 16.74 14.91 14.32
N THR A 353 17.97 14.70 14.79
CA THR A 353 19.12 15.59 14.54
C THR A 353 19.82 15.31 13.22
N SER A 354 19.52 14.17 12.59
CA SER A 354 20.15 13.75 11.34
C SER A 354 19.40 14.26 10.11
N LEU A 355 18.08 14.45 10.25
CA LEU A 355 17.26 15.06 9.20
C LEU A 355 17.60 16.54 9.04
N LYS A 356 18.35 16.85 7.99
CA LYS A 356 18.69 18.20 7.55
C LYS A 356 17.50 18.91 6.89
N ALA A 357 16.63 18.15 6.21
CA ALA A 357 15.40 18.68 5.60
C ALA A 357 14.22 17.70 5.72
N LYS A 358 13.01 18.26 5.80
CA LYS A 358 11.71 17.57 5.86
C LYS A 358 10.81 18.18 4.78
N VAL A 359 10.77 17.54 3.62
CA VAL A 359 10.29 18.14 2.37
C VAL A 359 8.94 17.55 2.01
N LEU A 360 7.95 18.40 1.79
CA LEU A 360 6.68 18.03 1.18
C LEU A 360 6.76 18.24 -0.34
N LEU A 361 6.51 17.18 -1.11
CA LEU A 361 6.27 17.29 -2.56
C LEU A 361 4.76 17.49 -2.77
N LEU A 362 4.36 18.74 -3.00
CA LEU A 362 2.94 19.13 -3.09
C LEU A 362 2.27 18.54 -4.33
N ASN A 363 1.08 17.97 -4.16
CA ASN A 363 0.30 17.47 -5.30
C ASN A 363 0.03 18.57 -6.32
N SER A 364 0.18 18.26 -7.61
CA SER A 364 -0.10 19.23 -8.67
C SER A 364 -1.59 19.48 -8.87
N LYS A 365 -2.46 18.55 -8.43
CA LYS A 365 -3.91 18.69 -8.46
C LYS A 365 -4.51 18.02 -7.23
N ASN A 366 -5.56 18.60 -6.68
CA ASN A 366 -6.39 18.00 -5.65
C ASN A 366 -7.16 16.77 -6.18
N ASP A 367 -7.24 15.74 -5.33
CA ASP A 367 -8.10 14.58 -5.54
C ASP A 367 -9.42 14.77 -4.79
N ARG A 368 -10.31 13.78 -4.89
CA ARG A 368 -11.60 13.83 -4.20
C ARG A 368 -11.53 13.82 -2.67
N GLU A 369 -10.39 13.44 -2.09
CA GLU A 369 -10.16 13.43 -0.63
C GLU A 369 -9.80 14.82 -0.10
N SER A 370 -9.33 15.70 -1.00
CA SER A 370 -8.78 17.02 -0.71
C SER A 370 -9.39 18.14 -1.58
N PRO A 371 -10.73 18.17 -1.78
CA PRO A 371 -11.34 19.20 -2.63
C PRO A 371 -11.00 20.59 -2.10
N ASP A 372 -10.61 21.48 -3.02
CA ASP A 372 -10.28 22.88 -2.73
C ASP A 372 -9.16 23.11 -1.70
N TYR A 373 -8.33 22.10 -1.42
CA TYR A 373 -7.17 22.27 -0.54
C TYR A 373 -6.17 23.27 -1.14
N LEU A 374 -5.70 24.17 -0.28
CA LEU A 374 -4.51 25.00 -0.52
C LEU A 374 -3.26 24.27 -0.01
N ALA A 375 -2.07 24.78 -0.38
CA ALA A 375 -0.81 24.23 0.09
C ALA A 375 -0.70 24.21 1.64
N SER A 376 -1.22 25.23 2.33
CA SER A 376 -1.26 25.25 3.80
C SER A 376 -2.14 24.15 4.40
N ASP A 377 -3.18 23.70 3.70
CA ASP A 377 -4.05 22.62 4.18
C ASP A 377 -3.36 21.27 4.11
N TYR A 378 -2.52 21.02 3.11
CA TYR A 378 -1.64 19.84 3.08
C TYR A 378 -0.66 19.84 4.26
N VAL A 379 -0.04 20.99 4.54
CA VAL A 379 0.86 21.17 5.70
C VAL A 379 0.15 20.93 7.02
N LYS A 380 -1.08 21.46 7.17
CA LYS A 380 -1.94 21.22 8.35
C LYS A 380 -2.32 19.75 8.46
N ALA A 381 -2.72 19.08 7.38
CA ALA A 381 -3.10 17.67 7.38
C ALA A 381 -1.94 16.75 7.84
N ILE A 382 -0.72 16.99 7.35
CA ILE A 382 0.49 16.25 7.77
C ILE A 382 0.81 16.54 9.24
N SER A 383 0.80 17.81 9.64
CA SER A 383 1.10 18.22 11.01
C SER A 383 0.11 17.62 12.01
N ASN A 384 -1.18 17.67 11.68
CA ASN A 384 -2.26 17.10 12.49
C ASN A 384 -2.13 15.57 12.56
N SER A 385 -1.84 14.89 11.45
CA SER A 385 -1.65 13.42 11.44
C SER A 385 -0.47 12.99 12.34
N LEU A 386 0.64 13.73 12.33
CA LEU A 386 1.80 13.46 13.17
C LEU A 386 1.59 13.83 14.65
N THR A 387 0.73 14.80 14.94
CA THR A 387 0.48 15.30 16.31
C THR A 387 -0.75 14.74 16.98
N HIS A 388 -1.65 14.07 16.24
CA HIS A 388 -2.91 13.49 16.74
C HIS A 388 -2.73 12.59 17.97
N HIS A 389 -1.56 11.93 18.06
CA HIS A 389 -1.21 11.07 19.19
C HIS A 389 -0.06 11.61 20.05
N SER A 390 0.40 12.81 19.76
CA SER A 390 1.46 13.44 20.53
C SER A 390 0.89 14.00 21.82
N THR A 391 1.58 13.70 22.92
CA THR A 391 1.30 14.32 24.22
C THR A 391 1.94 15.71 24.35
N ARG A 392 2.75 16.10 23.37
CA ARG A 392 3.48 17.36 23.34
C ARG A 392 2.98 18.18 22.16
N LYS A 393 2.96 19.50 22.34
CA LYS A 393 2.80 20.41 21.22
C LYS A 393 4.07 20.36 20.39
N LEU A 394 3.95 20.00 19.11
CA LEU A 394 5.04 20.04 18.14
C LEU A 394 4.79 21.21 17.19
N ASP A 395 5.82 21.98 16.90
CA ASP A 395 5.72 23.08 15.96
C ASP A 395 5.80 22.56 14.53
N THR A 396 5.01 23.13 13.62
CA THR A 396 4.98 22.74 12.20
C THR A 396 6.37 22.76 11.56
N SER A 397 7.20 23.76 11.87
CA SER A 397 8.57 23.90 11.39
C SER A 397 9.51 22.76 11.84
N SER A 398 9.15 22.04 12.91
CA SER A 398 9.87 20.85 13.35
C SER A 398 9.44 19.59 12.58
N LEU A 399 8.32 19.62 11.87
CA LEU A 399 7.75 18.47 11.15
C LEU A 399 7.95 18.59 9.64
N ILE A 400 7.89 19.80 9.12
CA ILE A 400 8.05 20.14 7.70
C ILE A 400 8.93 21.38 7.65
N THR A 401 9.98 21.35 6.84
CA THR A 401 10.87 22.49 6.63
C THR A 401 10.67 23.13 5.27
N HIS A 402 10.35 22.34 4.24
CA HIS A 402 10.17 22.84 2.88
C HIS A 402 8.90 22.29 2.24
N VAL A 403 8.27 23.12 1.40
CA VAL A 403 7.19 22.73 0.49
C VAL A 403 7.66 22.98 -0.94
N VAL A 404 7.77 21.91 -1.72
CA VAL A 404 8.16 21.96 -3.12
C VAL A 404 6.92 21.81 -3.98
N TYR A 405 6.74 22.70 -4.95
CA TYR A 405 5.63 22.66 -5.90
C TYR A 405 6.12 22.90 -7.33
N LEU A 406 5.34 22.46 -8.31
CA LEU A 406 5.67 22.63 -9.73
C LEU A 406 4.94 23.83 -10.31
N GLU A 407 5.63 24.61 -11.13
CA GLU A 407 5.02 25.70 -11.89
C GLU A 407 3.87 25.17 -12.79
N GLY A 408 2.70 25.79 -12.70
CA GLY A 408 1.50 25.34 -13.43
C GLY A 408 0.68 24.26 -12.73
N SER A 409 0.99 23.95 -11.46
CA SER A 409 0.10 23.14 -10.61
C SER A 409 -1.24 23.86 -10.36
N ALA A 410 -2.32 23.11 -10.23
CA ALA A 410 -3.65 23.63 -9.90
C ALA A 410 -3.88 23.88 -8.41
N VAL A 411 -3.08 23.27 -7.53
CA VAL A 411 -3.12 23.56 -6.09
C VAL A 411 -2.48 24.92 -5.85
N GLU A 412 -3.25 25.84 -5.28
CA GLU A 412 -2.80 27.20 -4.98
C GLU A 412 -1.87 27.21 -3.75
N VAL A 413 -0.81 28.01 -3.85
CA VAL A 413 0.21 28.15 -2.79
C VAL A 413 0.00 29.47 -2.07
N ASP A 414 -0.60 29.39 -0.90
CA ASP A 414 -0.91 30.50 0.00
C ASP A 414 0.31 30.84 0.89
N GLU A 415 1.28 31.56 0.32
CA GLU A 415 2.57 31.87 0.98
C GLU A 415 2.42 32.57 2.35
N ASP A 416 1.36 33.36 2.53
CA ASP A 416 1.09 34.06 3.80
C ASP A 416 0.84 33.10 4.98
N ASP A 417 0.21 31.96 4.71
CA ASP A 417 -0.08 30.92 5.71
C ASP A 417 1.06 29.89 5.81
N LEU A 418 2.03 29.93 4.89
CA LEU A 418 3.20 29.06 4.84
C LEU A 418 4.48 29.71 5.39
N ARG A 419 4.42 30.90 6.02
CA ARG A 419 5.60 31.64 6.52
C ARG A 419 6.55 30.86 7.45
N VAL A 420 6.10 29.74 8.02
CA VAL A 420 6.89 28.87 8.90
C VAL A 420 7.67 27.77 8.15
N VAL A 421 7.44 27.62 6.85
CA VAL A 421 8.10 26.65 5.96
C VAL A 421 8.63 27.37 4.73
N GLU A 422 9.73 26.88 4.18
CA GLU A 422 10.31 27.46 2.96
C GLU A 422 9.61 26.89 1.71
N THR A 423 9.15 27.75 0.82
CA THR A 423 8.48 27.35 -0.41
C THR A 423 9.45 27.37 -1.59
N ILE A 424 9.46 26.29 -2.38
CA ILE A 424 10.33 26.15 -3.55
C ILE A 424 9.49 25.79 -4.76
N MET A 425 9.49 26.68 -5.75
CA MET A 425 8.87 26.44 -7.05
C MET A 425 9.88 25.82 -8.00
N ILE A 426 9.51 24.71 -8.65
CA ILE A 426 10.28 24.13 -9.74
C ILE A 426 9.73 24.64 -11.08
N PRO A 427 10.54 25.37 -11.87
CA PRO A 427 10.09 25.94 -13.13
C PRO A 427 9.76 24.89 -14.19
N ARG A 428 8.91 25.27 -15.16
CA ARG A 428 8.52 24.45 -16.33
C ARG A 428 9.72 23.97 -17.15
N ALA A 429 10.76 24.79 -17.25
CA ALA A 429 12.00 24.43 -17.93
C ALA A 429 12.68 23.18 -17.34
N THR A 430 12.45 22.89 -16.06
CA THR A 430 13.08 21.77 -15.36
C THR A 430 12.25 20.49 -15.44
N HIS A 431 10.94 20.57 -15.27
CA HIS A 431 10.07 19.39 -15.29
C HIS A 431 9.53 19.03 -16.70
N GLY A 432 9.62 19.93 -17.68
CA GLY A 432 9.40 19.64 -19.10
C GLY A 432 7.93 19.43 -19.52
N PHE A 433 6.96 19.76 -18.67
CA PHE A 433 5.53 19.66 -19.02
C PHE A 433 5.03 20.92 -19.73
N ALA A 434 4.23 20.72 -20.78
CA ALA A 434 3.63 21.80 -21.58
C ALA A 434 2.59 22.61 -20.79
N GLU A 435 2.23 23.81 -21.26
CA GLU A 435 1.27 24.71 -20.58
C GLU A 435 -0.11 24.10 -20.37
N ASP A 436 -0.57 23.29 -21.33
CA ASP A 436 -1.87 22.62 -21.35
C ASP A 436 -1.88 21.31 -20.56
N GLN A 437 -0.73 20.87 -20.05
CA GLN A 437 -0.59 19.61 -19.31
C GLN A 437 -0.43 19.88 -17.82
N MET A 438 -1.13 19.06 -17.01
CA MET A 438 -0.92 19.03 -15.57
C MET A 438 0.51 18.53 -15.30
N PRO A 439 1.37 19.33 -14.64
CA PRO A 439 2.72 18.89 -14.34
C PRO A 439 2.70 17.73 -13.34
N LEU A 440 3.69 16.85 -13.41
CA LEU A 440 3.93 15.80 -12.43
C LEU A 440 5.41 15.83 -12.06
N PHE A 441 5.74 15.42 -10.83
CA PHE A 441 7.14 15.30 -10.45
C PHE A 441 7.83 14.23 -11.30
N THR A 442 8.96 14.61 -11.88
CA THR A 442 9.93 13.72 -12.52
C THR A 442 11.15 13.56 -11.63
N PRO A 443 11.99 12.53 -11.84
CA PRO A 443 13.24 12.39 -11.11
C PRO A 443 14.11 13.65 -11.17
N GLU A 444 14.19 14.30 -12.34
CA GLU A 444 14.97 15.51 -12.57
C GLU A 444 14.43 16.70 -11.76
N SER A 445 13.10 16.85 -11.71
CA SER A 445 12.46 17.92 -10.92
C SER A 445 12.71 17.75 -9.42
N VAL A 446 12.72 16.51 -8.92
CA VAL A 446 13.01 16.23 -7.51
C VAL A 446 14.48 16.47 -7.21
N SER A 447 15.39 16.02 -8.08
CA SER A 447 16.83 16.29 -7.91
C SER A 447 17.14 17.80 -7.94
N ALA A 448 16.49 18.56 -8.84
CA ALA A 448 16.63 20.01 -8.88
C ALA A 448 16.11 20.68 -7.60
N ALA A 449 14.97 20.21 -7.07
CA ALA A 449 14.45 20.70 -5.79
C ALA A 449 15.44 20.48 -4.65
N MET A 450 16.07 19.30 -4.58
CA MET A 450 17.09 19.01 -3.55
C MET A 450 18.34 19.90 -3.75
N GLY A 451 18.74 20.15 -4.99
CA GLY A 451 19.82 21.11 -5.29
C GLY A 451 19.54 22.51 -4.75
N LEU A 452 18.32 23.02 -4.96
CA LEU A 452 17.90 24.33 -4.44
C LEU A 452 17.88 24.38 -2.90
N ILE A 453 17.39 23.32 -2.24
CA ILE A 453 17.34 23.22 -0.76
C ILE A 453 18.73 23.24 -0.14
N PHE A 454 19.70 22.57 -0.76
CA PHE A 454 21.05 22.40 -0.21
C PHE A 454 22.11 23.33 -0.83
N GLY A 455 21.71 24.23 -1.72
CA GLY A 455 22.56 25.29 -2.28
C GLY A 455 23.57 24.82 -3.33
N GLU A 456 23.14 24.00 -4.29
CA GLU A 456 23.93 23.61 -5.47
C GLU A 456 23.77 24.54 -6.68
#